data_AF-A0A376DCC1-F1
#
_entry.id   AF-A0A376DCC1-F1
#
_cell.length_a   1.000
_cell.length_b   1.000
_cell.length_c   1.000
_cell.angle_alpha   90.00
_cell.angle_beta   90.00
_cell.angle_gamma   90.00
#
_symmetry.space_group_name_H-M   'P 1'
#
loop_
_entity.id
_entity.type
_entity.pdbx_description
1 polymer ?
#
loop_
_entity_poly.entity_id
_entity_poly.type
_entity_poly.pdbx_seq_one_letter_code
_entity_poly.pdbx_strand_id
1 'polypeptide(L)'
;MKELVVVAIGGNSIIKDNASQSIEHQAEAVKAVADTVLEMLASDYDIVLTHGNGPQVGLDLRRAEIAHEREGLPLTPLANCVADTQGGIGYLIQQALNNRLARHGEKKAVTVVTQVEVDKNDPGFAHPTKPIGEFFSESQRDELQKANPDWRFVEDAGRGLSPRGRLAGTETYWSKHLPLRR
;
A
#
# COMPACT_ATOMS: atom_id res chain seq x y z
N MET A 1 -16.02 -26.74 -15.28
CA MET A 1 -15.75 -25.63 -14.34
C MET A 1 -14.61 -24.84 -14.90
N LYS A 2 -14.68 -23.51 -14.88
CA LYS A 2 -13.55 -22.67 -15.26
C LYS A 2 -12.44 -22.82 -14.22
N GLU A 3 -11.20 -22.71 -14.64
CA GLU A 3 -10.06 -22.73 -13.73
C GLU A 3 -9.96 -21.38 -13.00
N LEU A 4 -9.74 -21.44 -11.68
CA LEU A 4 -9.57 -20.26 -10.84
C LEU A 4 -8.10 -19.88 -10.77
N VAL A 5 -7.77 -18.66 -11.19
CA VAL A 5 -6.41 -18.12 -11.15
C VAL A 5 -6.32 -16.95 -10.19
N VAL A 6 -5.32 -16.99 -9.31
CA VAL A 6 -4.98 -15.87 -8.43
C VAL A 6 -3.85 -15.08 -9.07
N VAL A 7 -4.11 -13.81 -9.38
CA VAL A 7 -3.13 -12.90 -9.99
C VAL A 7 -2.70 -11.88 -8.96
N ALA A 8 -1.40 -11.75 -8.72
CA ALA A 8 -0.83 -10.75 -7.80
C ALA A 8 -0.07 -9.68 -8.58
N ILE A 9 -0.55 -8.43 -8.54
CA ILE A 9 0.17 -7.29 -9.13
C ILE A 9 1.01 -6.56 -8.09
N GLY A 10 2.22 -6.16 -8.45
CA GLY A 10 3.10 -5.41 -7.55
C GLY A 10 2.60 -3.98 -7.34
N GLY A 11 2.88 -3.38 -6.18
CA GLY A 11 2.57 -1.95 -5.94
C GLY A 11 3.28 -1.01 -6.92
N ASN A 12 4.46 -1.42 -7.41
CA ASN A 12 5.23 -0.71 -8.44
C ASN A 12 4.59 -0.79 -9.84
N SER A 13 3.61 -1.68 -10.03
CA SER A 13 2.81 -1.73 -11.26
C SER A 13 1.79 -0.59 -11.31
N ILE A 14 1.51 0.07 -10.17
CA ILE A 14 0.52 1.14 -10.03
C ILE A 14 1.22 2.50 -9.86
N ILE A 15 2.27 2.59 -9.04
CA ILE A 15 3.18 3.75 -8.98
C ILE A 15 4.54 3.31 -9.52
N LYS A 16 4.90 3.79 -10.71
CA LYS A 16 6.09 3.35 -11.44
C LYS A 16 7.38 3.95 -10.90
N ASP A 17 7.34 5.22 -10.49
CA ASP A 17 8.47 5.99 -9.99
C ASP A 17 8.00 7.21 -9.19
N ASN A 18 8.95 7.98 -8.65
CA ASN A 18 8.67 9.19 -7.87
C ASN A 18 8.02 10.32 -8.67
N ALA A 19 8.17 10.35 -9.98
CA ALA A 19 7.51 11.34 -10.84
C ALA A 19 6.03 10.95 -11.13
N SER A 20 5.69 9.68 -10.96
CA SER A 20 4.42 9.07 -11.37
C SER A 20 3.52 8.69 -10.17
N GLN A 21 3.45 9.55 -9.16
CA GLN A 21 2.72 9.27 -7.92
C GLN A 21 1.26 9.74 -7.92
N SER A 22 0.89 10.63 -8.85
CA SER A 22 -0.46 11.22 -8.88
C SER A 22 -1.55 10.19 -9.18
N ILE A 23 -2.80 10.50 -8.81
CA ILE A 23 -3.93 9.60 -9.05
C ILE A 23 -4.13 9.36 -10.56
N GLU A 24 -3.85 10.36 -11.40
CA GLU A 24 -3.93 10.25 -12.86
C GLU A 24 -2.91 9.24 -13.40
N HIS A 25 -1.68 9.28 -12.89
CA HIS A 25 -0.65 8.30 -13.27
C HIS A 25 -1.04 6.88 -12.83
N GLN A 26 -1.58 6.74 -11.61
CA GLN A 26 -2.06 5.46 -11.11
C GLN A 26 -3.26 4.94 -11.92
N ALA A 27 -4.21 5.83 -12.28
CA ALA A 27 -5.36 5.51 -13.12
C ALA A 27 -4.93 5.07 -14.53
N GLU A 28 -3.88 5.68 -15.09
CA GLU A 28 -3.30 5.23 -16.35
C GLU A 28 -2.61 3.87 -16.21
N ALA A 29 -1.85 3.67 -15.13
CA ALA A 29 -1.15 2.41 -14.89
C ALA A 29 -2.10 1.21 -14.75
N VAL A 30 -3.24 1.38 -14.05
CA VAL A 30 -4.23 0.29 -13.90
C VAL A 30 -4.96 -0.08 -15.18
N LYS A 31 -4.92 0.76 -16.24
CA LYS A 31 -5.50 0.40 -17.54
C LYS A 31 -4.79 -0.81 -18.15
N ALA A 32 -3.46 -0.83 -18.08
CA ALA A 32 -2.66 -1.96 -18.57
C ALA A 32 -2.96 -3.24 -17.77
N VAL A 33 -3.13 -3.13 -16.45
CA VAL A 33 -3.58 -4.25 -15.60
C VAL A 33 -4.95 -4.76 -16.05
N ALA A 34 -5.90 -3.85 -16.29
CA ALA A 34 -7.23 -4.22 -16.74
C ALA A 34 -7.22 -4.94 -18.09
N ASP A 35 -6.38 -4.50 -19.03
CA ASP A 35 -6.24 -5.13 -20.35
C ASP A 35 -5.74 -6.59 -20.21
N THR A 36 -4.69 -6.83 -19.41
CA THR A 36 -4.18 -8.18 -19.14
C THR A 36 -5.22 -9.08 -18.46
N VAL A 37 -5.96 -8.57 -17.48
CA VAL A 37 -7.02 -9.34 -16.79
C VAL A 37 -8.15 -9.71 -17.76
N LEU A 38 -8.50 -8.83 -18.69
CA LEU A 38 -9.53 -9.10 -19.69
C LEU A 38 -9.12 -10.18 -20.70
N GLU A 39 -7.85 -10.22 -21.10
CA GLU A 39 -7.31 -11.30 -21.94
C GLU A 39 -7.42 -12.66 -21.23
N MET A 40 -7.15 -12.69 -19.93
CA MET A 40 -7.33 -13.90 -19.11
C MET A 40 -8.81 -14.29 -19.00
N LEU A 41 -9.71 -13.33 -18.79
CA LEU A 41 -11.15 -13.61 -18.76
C LEU A 41 -11.68 -14.12 -20.10
N ALA A 42 -11.14 -13.63 -21.22
CA ALA A 42 -11.45 -14.12 -22.57
C ALA A 42 -10.92 -15.54 -22.83
N SER A 43 -9.87 -15.94 -22.09
CA SER A 43 -9.29 -17.29 -22.12
C SER A 43 -10.01 -18.28 -21.18
N ASP A 44 -11.21 -17.95 -20.72
CA ASP A 44 -12.11 -18.79 -19.91
C ASP A 44 -11.63 -19.09 -18.47
N TYR A 45 -10.84 -18.20 -17.87
CA TYR A 45 -10.47 -18.24 -16.44
C TYR A 45 -11.46 -17.47 -15.54
N ASP A 46 -11.64 -17.96 -14.31
CA ASP A 46 -12.14 -17.15 -13.20
C ASP A 46 -10.94 -16.55 -12.46
N ILE A 47 -11.05 -15.30 -12.00
CA ILE A 47 -9.88 -14.54 -11.53
C ILE A 47 -10.13 -13.95 -10.14
N VAL A 48 -9.17 -14.16 -9.25
CA VAL A 48 -8.98 -13.36 -8.03
C VAL A 48 -7.75 -12.48 -8.23
N LEU A 49 -7.94 -11.16 -8.22
CA LEU A 49 -6.86 -10.19 -8.38
C LEU A 49 -6.46 -9.63 -7.01
N THR A 50 -5.18 -9.70 -6.68
CA THR A 50 -4.58 -9.09 -5.50
C THR A 50 -3.54 -8.06 -5.91
N HIS A 51 -3.23 -7.10 -5.04
CA HIS A 51 -2.26 -6.06 -5.33
C HIS A 51 -1.38 -5.73 -4.13
N GLY A 52 -0.16 -5.28 -4.40
CA GLY A 52 0.67 -4.58 -3.43
C GLY A 52 0.21 -3.13 -3.25
N ASN A 53 0.59 -2.51 -2.12
CA ASN A 53 0.23 -1.12 -1.80
C ASN A 53 1.41 -0.28 -1.28
N GLY A 54 2.65 -0.78 -1.37
CA GLY A 54 3.82 -0.18 -0.69
C GLY A 54 4.00 1.32 -0.97
N PRO A 55 4.10 1.75 -2.23
CA PRO A 55 4.19 3.17 -2.55
C PRO A 55 2.98 4.00 -2.07
N GLN A 56 1.77 3.47 -2.21
CA GLN A 56 0.51 4.16 -1.88
C GLN A 56 0.36 4.36 -0.36
N VAL A 57 0.61 3.30 0.42
CA VAL A 57 0.49 3.37 1.89
C VAL A 57 1.60 4.23 2.49
N GLY A 58 2.78 4.28 1.84
CA GLY A 58 3.83 5.22 2.20
C GLY A 58 3.40 6.68 2.00
N LEU A 59 2.73 6.99 0.88
CA LEU A 59 2.21 8.34 0.62
C LEU A 59 1.08 8.72 1.58
N ASP A 60 0.16 7.81 1.89
CA ASP A 60 -0.93 8.09 2.83
C ASP A 60 -0.43 8.29 4.25
N LEU A 61 0.54 7.49 4.69
CA LEU A 61 1.20 7.70 5.97
C LEU A 61 1.91 9.06 5.99
N ARG A 62 2.62 9.44 4.91
CA ARG A 62 3.30 10.73 4.82
C ARG A 62 2.32 11.91 4.88
N ARG A 63 1.18 11.81 4.19
CA ARG A 63 0.11 12.82 4.24
C ARG A 63 -0.41 12.99 5.66
N ALA A 64 -0.64 11.89 6.38
CA ALA A 64 -1.09 11.91 7.76
C ALA A 64 -0.06 12.56 8.71
N GLU A 65 1.23 12.26 8.54
CA GLU A 65 2.32 12.88 9.30
C GLU A 65 2.38 14.40 9.06
N ILE A 66 2.38 14.84 7.80
CA ILE A 66 2.42 16.27 7.45
C ILE A 66 1.20 17.00 8.02
N ALA A 67 0.02 16.41 7.92
CA ALA A 67 -1.21 16.98 8.45
C ALA A 67 -1.18 17.12 9.98
N HIS A 68 -0.62 16.13 10.68
CA HIS A 68 -0.41 16.19 12.12
C HIS A 68 0.59 17.30 12.49
N GLU A 69 1.75 17.35 11.83
CA GLU A 69 2.82 18.32 12.10
C GLU A 69 2.38 19.77 11.85
N ARG A 70 1.60 20.01 10.78
CA ARG A 70 1.22 21.37 10.36
C ARG A 70 -0.05 21.88 11.01
N GLU A 71 -1.04 21.00 11.21
CA GLU A 71 -2.40 21.38 11.60
C GLU A 71 -2.86 20.72 12.91
N GLY A 72 -2.04 19.87 13.53
CA GLY A 72 -2.40 19.16 14.76
C GLY A 72 -3.49 18.10 14.59
N LEU A 73 -3.75 17.66 13.36
CA LEU A 73 -4.73 16.61 13.08
C LEU A 73 -4.31 15.26 13.69
N PRO A 74 -5.24 14.39 14.10
CA PRO A 74 -4.89 13.06 14.60
C PRO A 74 -4.11 12.23 13.56
N LEU A 75 -3.08 11.51 14.01
CA LEU A 75 -2.36 10.57 13.14
C LEU A 75 -3.28 9.43 12.70
N THR A 76 -3.21 9.09 11.41
CA THR A 76 -3.86 7.89 10.87
C THR A 76 -2.98 6.67 11.12
N PRO A 77 -3.46 5.64 11.83
CA PRO A 77 -2.69 4.42 12.09
C PRO A 77 -2.35 3.67 10.79
N LEU A 78 -1.21 3.00 10.76
CA LEU A 78 -0.73 2.33 9.54
C LEU A 78 -1.77 1.36 8.94
N ALA A 79 -2.47 0.54 9.73
CA ALA A 79 -3.44 -0.36 9.10
C ALA A 79 -4.75 0.32 8.67
N ASN A 80 -5.06 1.52 9.18
CA ASN A 80 -6.09 2.37 8.57
C ASN A 80 -5.61 2.86 7.20
N CYS A 81 -4.37 3.32 7.08
CA CYS A 81 -3.78 3.63 5.77
C CYS A 81 -3.78 2.40 4.83
N VAL A 82 -3.51 1.19 5.36
CA VAL A 82 -3.63 -0.04 4.57
C VAL A 82 -5.08 -0.24 4.10
N ALA A 83 -6.07 -0.08 4.96
CA ALA A 83 -7.48 -0.20 4.58
C ALA A 83 -7.88 0.86 3.53
N ASP A 84 -7.47 2.11 3.71
CA ASP A 84 -7.73 3.21 2.79
C ASP A 84 -7.12 2.92 1.41
N THR A 85 -5.89 2.41 1.37
CA THR A 85 -5.22 2.04 0.10
C THR A 85 -5.86 0.85 -0.59
N GLN A 86 -6.48 -0.10 0.12
CA GLN A 86 -7.29 -1.15 -0.51
C GLN A 86 -8.50 -0.53 -1.23
N GLY A 87 -9.18 0.41 -0.58
CA GLY A 87 -10.30 1.14 -1.18
C GLY A 87 -9.88 1.98 -2.39
N GLY A 88 -8.81 2.78 -2.26
CA GLY A 88 -8.32 3.67 -3.32
C GLY A 88 -7.79 2.91 -4.54
N ILE A 89 -6.92 1.91 -4.33
CA ILE A 89 -6.37 1.10 -5.42
C ILE A 89 -7.47 0.23 -6.04
N GLY A 90 -8.26 -0.43 -5.21
CA GLY A 90 -9.35 -1.27 -5.67
C GLY A 90 -10.39 -0.50 -6.47
N TYR A 91 -10.72 0.73 -6.06
CA TYR A 91 -11.57 1.64 -6.84
C TYR A 91 -11.03 1.86 -8.26
N LEU A 92 -9.75 2.20 -8.40
CA LEU A 92 -9.13 2.46 -9.71
C LEU A 92 -9.15 1.22 -10.60
N ILE A 93 -8.76 0.06 -10.05
CA ILE A 93 -8.76 -1.22 -10.77
C ILE A 93 -10.18 -1.61 -11.17
N GLN A 94 -11.12 -1.57 -10.22
CA GLN A 94 -12.52 -1.90 -10.43
C GLN A 94 -13.14 -1.00 -11.50
N GLN A 95 -12.87 0.30 -11.46
CA GLN A 95 -13.35 1.24 -12.46
C GLN A 95 -12.76 0.94 -13.85
N ALA A 96 -11.46 0.68 -13.94
CA ALA A 96 -10.78 0.35 -15.20
C ALA A 96 -11.31 -0.94 -15.83
N LEU A 97 -11.57 -1.97 -15.03
CA LEU A 97 -12.16 -3.24 -15.44
C LEU A 97 -13.63 -3.06 -15.86
N ASN A 98 -14.45 -2.44 -15.02
CA ASN A 98 -15.88 -2.31 -15.27
C ASN A 98 -16.19 -1.45 -16.50
N ASN A 99 -15.39 -0.41 -16.77
CA ASN A 99 -15.53 0.40 -17.98
C ASN A 99 -15.35 -0.41 -19.28
N ARG A 100 -14.54 -1.47 -19.24
CA ARG A 100 -14.29 -2.36 -20.37
C ARG A 100 -15.27 -3.52 -20.40
N LEU A 101 -15.51 -4.16 -19.24
CA LEU A 101 -16.47 -5.26 -19.09
C LEU A 101 -17.89 -4.86 -19.48
N ALA A 102 -18.29 -3.60 -19.28
CA ALA A 102 -19.59 -3.09 -19.69
C ALA A 102 -19.87 -3.29 -21.20
N ARG A 103 -18.83 -3.43 -22.03
CA ARG A 103 -18.96 -3.71 -23.47
C ARG A 103 -19.19 -5.21 -23.78
N HIS A 104 -18.97 -6.08 -22.79
CA HIS A 104 -18.91 -7.53 -22.95
C HIS A 104 -19.94 -8.29 -22.09
N GLY A 105 -20.89 -7.59 -21.46
CA GLY A 105 -22.02 -8.19 -20.74
C GLY A 105 -22.11 -7.79 -19.27
N GLU A 106 -22.67 -8.68 -18.44
CA GLU A 106 -23.04 -8.37 -17.03
C GLU A 106 -21.94 -8.64 -16.00
N LYS A 107 -20.76 -9.13 -16.41
CA LYS A 107 -19.66 -9.38 -15.47
C LYS A 107 -19.19 -8.05 -14.86
N LYS A 108 -19.01 -8.05 -13.53
CA LYS A 108 -18.50 -6.89 -12.78
C LYS A 108 -17.35 -7.31 -11.88
N ALA A 109 -16.32 -6.47 -11.84
CA ALA A 109 -15.29 -6.52 -10.81
C ALA A 109 -15.83 -5.89 -9.52
N VAL A 110 -15.42 -6.45 -8.38
CA VAL A 110 -15.73 -5.97 -7.04
C VAL A 110 -14.46 -5.98 -6.20
N THR A 111 -14.19 -4.88 -5.50
CA THR A 111 -13.13 -4.77 -4.50
C THR A 111 -13.67 -5.17 -3.13
N VAL A 112 -12.92 -6.02 -2.41
CA VAL A 112 -13.29 -6.46 -1.07
C VAL A 112 -12.19 -6.03 -0.09
N VAL A 113 -12.57 -5.22 0.90
CA VAL A 113 -11.67 -4.91 2.02
C VAL A 113 -11.36 -6.20 2.76
N THR A 114 -10.08 -6.49 2.91
CA THR A 114 -9.58 -7.78 3.39
C THR A 114 -8.67 -7.57 4.60
N GLN A 115 -8.94 -8.32 5.67
CA GLN A 115 -8.09 -8.43 6.84
C GLN A 115 -7.32 -9.74 6.79
N VAL A 116 -6.07 -9.72 7.27
CA VAL A 116 -5.20 -10.91 7.33
C VAL A 116 -4.74 -11.07 8.76
N GLU A 117 -4.98 -12.24 9.34
CA GLU A 117 -4.47 -12.60 10.66
C GLU A 117 -2.95 -12.80 10.59
N VAL A 118 -2.23 -12.28 11.57
CA VAL A 118 -0.78 -12.41 11.70
C VAL A 118 -0.43 -12.85 13.13
N ASP A 119 0.65 -13.62 13.28
CA ASP A 119 1.11 -14.03 14.61
C ASP A 119 1.62 -12.80 15.37
N LYS A 120 1.01 -12.49 16.52
CA LYS A 120 1.42 -11.40 17.41
C LYS A 120 2.87 -11.48 17.90
N ASN A 121 3.49 -12.65 17.82
CA ASN A 121 4.89 -12.87 18.22
C ASN A 121 5.84 -12.95 17.02
N ASP A 122 5.40 -12.56 15.82
CA ASP A 122 6.23 -12.60 14.62
C ASP A 122 7.53 -11.79 14.84
N PRO A 123 8.72 -12.38 14.59
CA PRO A 123 10.01 -11.71 14.80
C PRO A 123 10.18 -10.48 13.90
N GLY A 124 9.39 -10.36 12.82
CA GLY A 124 9.34 -9.20 11.94
C GLY A 124 8.84 -7.93 12.63
N PHE A 125 8.13 -8.03 13.77
CA PHE A 125 7.77 -6.85 14.58
C PHE A 125 8.99 -6.25 15.28
N ALA A 126 9.88 -7.09 15.82
CA ALA A 126 11.12 -6.63 16.45
C ALA A 126 12.13 -6.09 15.43
N HIS A 127 12.06 -6.55 14.18
CA HIS A 127 12.97 -6.18 13.10
C HIS A 127 12.21 -5.79 11.82
N PRO A 128 11.61 -4.58 11.77
CA PRO A 128 10.88 -4.14 10.59
C PRO A 128 11.84 -4.07 9.40
N THR A 129 11.53 -4.79 8.32
CA THR A 129 12.37 -4.82 7.12
C THR A 129 11.81 -4.02 5.95
N LYS A 130 10.49 -3.73 5.97
CA LYS A 130 9.79 -3.07 4.89
C LYS A 130 9.85 -1.54 5.05
N PRO A 131 10.35 -0.80 4.04
CA PRO A 131 10.33 0.66 4.08
C PRO A 131 8.89 1.15 3.87
N ILE A 132 8.40 1.95 4.82
CA ILE A 132 7.10 2.62 4.73
C ILE A 132 7.26 4.03 5.33
N GLY A 133 6.78 5.04 4.61
CA GLY A 133 6.78 6.43 5.04
C GLY A 133 7.85 7.27 4.36
N GLU A 134 8.28 8.33 5.05
CA GLU A 134 9.17 9.36 4.50
C GLU A 134 10.57 8.81 4.16
N PHE A 135 11.08 9.21 3.00
CA PHE A 135 12.48 9.03 2.63
C PHE A 135 13.23 10.32 2.93
N PHE A 136 14.37 10.18 3.59
CA PHE A 136 15.21 11.28 4.02
C PHE A 136 16.47 11.36 3.17
N SER A 137 16.93 12.59 2.94
CA SER A 137 18.29 12.80 2.42
C SER A 137 19.33 12.34 3.46
N GLU A 138 20.57 12.15 3.02
CA GLU A 138 21.69 11.87 3.91
C GLU A 138 21.87 12.92 5.01
N SER A 139 21.61 14.20 4.70
CA SER A 139 21.70 15.31 5.65
C SER A 139 20.60 15.27 6.71
N GLN A 140 19.36 14.97 6.30
CA GLN A 140 18.22 14.83 7.23
C GLN A 140 18.39 13.61 8.14
N ARG A 141 18.97 12.52 7.63
CA ARG A 141 19.25 11.31 8.41
C ARG A 141 20.19 11.59 9.59
N ASP A 142 21.21 12.41 9.43
CA ASP A 142 22.15 12.71 10.52
C ASP A 142 21.49 13.49 11.66
N GLU A 143 20.59 14.42 11.35
CA GLU A 143 19.82 15.16 12.35
C GLU A 143 18.82 14.26 13.08
N LEU A 144 18.10 13.41 12.33
CA LEU A 144 17.14 12.48 12.89
C LEU A 144 17.81 11.36 13.70
N GLN A 145 19.00 10.92 13.32
CA GLN A 145 19.79 9.94 14.06
C GLN A 145 20.24 10.49 15.42
N LYS A 146 20.56 11.79 15.51
CA LYS A 146 20.88 12.43 16.80
C LYS A 146 19.66 12.51 17.71
N ALA A 147 18.49 12.82 17.15
CA ALA A 147 17.24 12.89 17.90
C ALA A 147 16.67 11.50 18.25
N ASN A 148 16.99 10.48 17.44
CA ASN A 148 16.50 9.11 17.60
C ASN A 148 17.67 8.11 17.45
N PRO A 149 18.53 7.98 18.47
CA PRO A 149 19.75 7.17 18.39
C PRO A 149 19.51 5.70 18.02
N ASP A 150 18.33 5.17 18.32
CA ASP A 150 17.96 3.77 18.07
C ASP A 150 17.40 3.51 16.66
N TRP A 151 17.15 4.57 15.87
CA TRP A 151 16.68 4.40 14.50
C TRP A 151 17.81 3.86 13.62
N ARG A 152 17.49 2.85 12.79
CA ARG A 152 18.39 2.34 11.74
C ARG A 152 17.88 2.78 10.38
N PHE A 153 18.63 3.64 9.70
CA PHE A 153 18.29 4.06 8.35
C PHE A 153 18.83 3.07 7.32
N VAL A 154 18.03 2.77 6.29
CA VAL A 154 18.46 1.93 5.17
C VAL A 154 18.12 2.63 3.86
N GLU A 155 19.07 2.59 2.92
CA GLU A 155 18.86 3.09 1.56
C GLU A 155 17.89 2.17 0.80
N ASP A 156 16.89 2.77 0.17
CA ASP A 156 15.88 2.02 -0.59
C ASP A 156 15.93 2.39 -2.07
N ALA A 157 16.73 1.65 -2.83
CA ALA A 157 16.74 1.62 -4.30
C ALA A 157 16.71 3.00 -4.97
N GLY A 158 17.50 3.96 -4.45
CA GLY A 158 17.59 5.32 -5.00
C GLY A 158 16.43 6.27 -4.64
N ARG A 159 15.51 5.85 -3.75
CA ARG A 159 14.40 6.69 -3.25
C ARG A 159 14.77 7.51 -2.01
N GLY A 160 15.92 7.24 -1.41
CA GLY A 160 16.44 7.90 -0.20
C GLY A 160 16.58 6.92 0.98
N LEU A 161 16.81 7.48 2.17
CA LEU A 161 17.02 6.70 3.40
C LEU A 161 15.71 6.60 4.19
N SER A 162 15.34 5.39 4.61
CA SER A 162 14.14 5.14 5.44
C SER A 162 14.53 4.59 6.83
N PRO A 163 14.01 5.15 7.94
CA PRO A 163 14.25 4.64 9.28
C PRO A 163 13.43 3.38 9.54
N ARG A 164 14.10 2.23 9.68
CA ARG A 164 13.48 0.94 9.99
C ARG A 164 12.97 0.81 11.44
N GLY A 165 13.29 1.76 12.32
CA GLY A 165 12.85 1.78 13.72
C GLY A 165 11.54 2.55 14.00
N ARG A 166 11.05 3.34 13.04
CA ARG A 166 9.88 4.23 13.26
C ARG A 166 8.58 3.45 13.50
N LEU A 167 8.47 2.24 12.94
CA LEU A 167 7.27 1.41 13.04
C LEU A 167 7.09 0.73 14.41
N ALA A 168 8.13 0.63 15.24
CA ALA A 168 8.01 0.13 16.62
C ALA A 168 7.05 0.99 17.48
N GLY A 169 6.83 2.27 17.11
CA GLY A 169 5.82 3.11 17.73
C GLY A 169 4.37 2.77 17.32
N THR A 170 4.17 2.24 16.11
CA THR A 170 2.82 1.85 15.63
C THR A 170 2.27 0.62 16.35
N GLU A 171 3.17 -0.20 16.93
CA GLU A 171 2.87 -1.30 17.86
C GLU A 171 2.07 -0.82 19.09
N THR A 172 2.34 0.40 19.58
CA THR A 172 1.60 0.96 20.72
C THR A 172 0.18 1.39 20.38
N TYR A 173 -0.15 1.63 19.11
CA TYR A 173 -1.53 1.96 18.73
C TYR A 173 -2.40 0.70 18.66
N TRP A 174 -1.91 -0.37 18.02
CA TRP A 174 -2.62 -1.66 17.93
C TRP A 174 -2.80 -2.34 19.28
N SER A 175 -1.77 -2.34 20.13
CA SER A 175 -1.85 -2.98 21.45
C SER A 175 -2.67 -2.19 22.47
N LYS A 176 -2.77 -0.85 22.34
CA LYS A 176 -3.42 0.01 23.35
C LYS A 176 -4.81 0.54 22.97
N HIS A 177 -5.16 0.67 21.68
CA HIS A 177 -6.33 1.48 21.28
C HIS A 177 -7.40 0.75 20.44
N LEU A 178 -7.08 -0.36 19.78
CA LEU A 178 -8.03 -1.14 19.00
C LEU A 178 -7.85 -2.64 19.28
N PRO A 179 -8.48 -3.17 20.36
CA PRO A 179 -8.55 -4.60 20.60
C PRO A 179 -9.50 -5.23 19.57
N LEU A 180 -9.07 -5.33 18.31
CA LEU A 180 -9.76 -6.14 17.33
C LEU A 180 -9.45 -7.61 17.66
N ARG A 181 -10.54 -8.37 17.76
CA ARG A 181 -10.67 -9.60 18.54
C ARG A 181 -9.72 -10.73 18.09
N ARG A 182 -9.39 -11.55 19.09
CA ARG A 182 -8.93 -12.94 18.94
C ARG A 182 -9.91 -13.79 18.14
#